data_AF-A0A972IDX7-F1
#
_entry.id   AF-A0A972IDX7-F1
#
_cell.length_a   1.000
_cell.length_b   1.000
_cell.length_c   1.000
_cell.angle_alpha   90.00
_cell.angle_beta   90.00
_cell.angle_gamma   90.00
#
_symmetry.space_group_name_H-M   'P 1'
#
loop_
_entity.id
_entity.type
_entity.pdbx_description
1 polymer ?
#
loop_
_entity_poly.entity_id
_entity_poly.type
_entity_poly.pdbx_seq_one_letter_code
_entity_poly.pdbx_strand_id
1 'polypeptide(L)'
;MSGVRPVKTASFGSLSHFIKENAPEGAGTRCLSDCKIEKECFYSAYNNYMEKGLWGPYAREPVEHYGANLTEEIKTESLKKDNPYGRCVWHCDNNVADRQTVLVEFENGVVANLVFSSPASKPCRTLRIVGTKGEIEGNMNDGYLVLRKPDLKEEYIERISCGSFLKR
;
A
#
# COMPACT_ATOMS: atom_id res chain seq x y z
N MET A 1 12.80 -16.99 12.98
CA MET A 1 11.34 -16.88 13.20
C MET A 1 11.03 -17.43 14.59
N SER A 2 10.02 -16.94 15.30
CA SER A 2 9.71 -17.33 16.69
C SER A 2 9.30 -18.81 16.86
N GLY A 3 8.95 -19.51 15.77
CA GLY A 3 8.56 -20.92 15.79
C GLY A 3 7.14 -21.18 16.30
N VAL A 4 6.44 -20.17 16.82
CA VAL A 4 5.07 -20.29 17.34
C VAL A 4 4.09 -20.40 16.17
N ARG A 5 3.27 -21.45 16.14
CA ARG A 5 2.34 -21.68 15.03
C ARG A 5 1.01 -20.93 15.23
N PRO A 6 0.35 -20.52 14.14
CA PRO A 6 -1.05 -20.09 14.20
C PRO A 6 -1.97 -21.29 14.45
N VAL A 7 -2.99 -21.13 15.30
CA VAL A 7 -3.98 -22.16 15.64
C VAL A 7 -5.38 -21.86 15.14
N LYS A 8 -5.72 -20.57 14.97
CA LYS A 8 -7.04 -20.14 14.50
C LYS A 8 -6.92 -18.88 13.67
N THR A 9 -7.73 -18.80 12.63
CA THR A 9 -7.83 -17.60 11.79
C THR A 9 -9.28 -17.24 11.54
N ALA A 10 -9.54 -15.93 11.44
CA ALA A 10 -10.78 -15.39 10.89
C ALA A 10 -10.40 -14.28 9.92
N SER A 11 -10.99 -14.29 8.72
CA SER A 11 -10.67 -13.35 7.66
C SER A 11 -11.94 -12.83 7.02
N PHE A 12 -12.07 -11.51 6.96
CA PHE A 12 -13.19 -10.82 6.35
C PHE A 12 -12.64 -9.79 5.38
N GLY A 13 -12.97 -9.94 4.11
CA GLY A 13 -12.50 -9.05 3.06
C GLY A 13 -13.23 -9.29 1.76
N SER A 14 -13.21 -8.30 0.89
CA SER A 14 -13.82 -8.38 -0.43
C SER A 14 -13.20 -7.34 -1.36
N LEU A 15 -13.34 -7.57 -2.65
CA LEU A 15 -13.24 -6.54 -3.66
C LEU A 15 -14.65 -5.97 -3.86
N SER A 16 -14.85 -4.68 -3.60
CA SER A 16 -16.16 -4.06 -3.84
C SER A 16 -16.13 -2.60 -4.26
N HIS A 17 -14.97 -1.95 -4.28
CA HIS A 17 -14.79 -0.59 -4.73
C HIS A 17 -14.20 -0.56 -6.15
N PHE A 18 -13.11 -1.29 -6.39
CA PHE A 18 -12.45 -1.36 -7.71
C PHE A 18 -13.09 -2.42 -8.61
N ILE A 19 -14.39 -2.27 -8.84
CA ILE A 19 -15.21 -3.11 -9.72
C ILE A 19 -15.84 -2.24 -10.80
N LYS A 20 -16.20 -2.86 -11.94
CA LYS A 20 -16.73 -2.16 -13.12
C LYS A 20 -17.97 -1.34 -12.80
N GLU A 21 -18.83 -1.83 -11.92
CA GLU A 21 -20.09 -1.21 -11.52
C GLU A 21 -19.90 0.12 -10.79
N ASN A 22 -18.72 0.34 -10.21
CA ASN A 22 -18.36 1.57 -9.50
C ASN A 22 -17.49 2.52 -10.34
N ALA A 23 -17.24 2.20 -11.62
CA ALA A 23 -16.46 3.06 -12.49
C ALA A 23 -17.12 4.45 -12.59
N PRO A 24 -16.41 5.55 -12.27
CA PRO A 24 -16.96 6.89 -12.46
C PRO A 24 -17.31 7.13 -13.93
N GLU A 25 -18.33 7.96 -14.17
CA GLU A 25 -18.68 8.34 -15.53
C GLU A 25 -17.48 8.96 -16.25
N GLY A 26 -17.21 8.51 -17.47
CA GLY A 26 -16.05 8.96 -18.25
C GLY A 26 -14.73 8.26 -17.93
N ALA A 27 -14.70 7.31 -16.99
CA ALA A 27 -13.56 6.40 -16.82
C ALA A 27 -13.36 5.56 -18.09
N GLY A 28 -12.15 5.60 -18.65
CA GLY A 28 -11.75 4.80 -19.80
C GLY A 28 -11.16 3.45 -19.39
N THR A 29 -10.89 2.58 -20.35
CA THR A 29 -10.22 1.30 -20.11
C THR A 29 -8.75 1.44 -19.74
N ARG A 30 -8.10 2.54 -20.20
CA ARG A 30 -6.71 2.88 -19.88
C ARG A 30 -6.56 4.37 -19.63
N CYS A 31 -5.81 4.73 -18.59
CA CYS A 31 -5.73 6.12 -18.11
C CYS A 31 -5.27 7.09 -19.21
N LEU A 32 -4.24 6.74 -19.98
CA LEU A 32 -3.63 7.63 -20.98
C LEU A 32 -4.13 7.39 -22.42
N SER A 33 -5.19 6.61 -22.60
CA SER A 33 -5.74 6.29 -23.92
C SER A 33 -7.12 6.90 -24.13
N ASP A 34 -8.09 6.51 -23.30
CA ASP A 34 -9.52 6.78 -23.50
C ASP A 34 -10.22 7.35 -22.26
N CYS A 35 -9.49 7.62 -21.17
CA CYS A 35 -10.06 8.10 -19.92
C CYS A 35 -10.27 9.63 -19.92
N LYS A 36 -11.53 10.07 -19.84
CA LYS A 36 -11.89 11.49 -19.87
C LYS A 36 -11.62 12.21 -18.56
N ILE A 37 -11.65 11.47 -17.45
CA ILE A 37 -11.47 12.00 -16.09
C ILE A 37 -10.00 11.94 -15.63
N GLU A 38 -9.06 11.52 -16.47
CA GLU A 38 -7.68 11.22 -16.09
C GLU A 38 -7.04 12.31 -15.22
N LYS A 39 -7.15 13.56 -15.64
CA LYS A 39 -6.53 14.72 -14.97
C LYS A 39 -7.06 14.99 -13.55
N GLU A 40 -8.27 14.53 -13.25
CA GLU A 40 -8.95 14.73 -11.97
C GLU A 40 -9.02 13.43 -11.14
N CYS A 41 -8.60 12.31 -11.71
CA CYS A 41 -8.71 11.00 -11.08
C CYS A 41 -7.56 10.73 -10.11
N PHE A 42 -7.88 10.40 -8.85
CA PHE A 42 -6.90 9.99 -7.83
C PHE A 42 -6.13 8.72 -8.20
N TYR A 43 -6.69 7.90 -9.10
CA TYR A 43 -6.10 6.65 -9.57
C TYR A 43 -5.50 6.77 -10.99
N SER A 44 -5.29 8.00 -11.50
CA SER A 44 -4.58 8.18 -12.77
C SER A 44 -3.19 7.54 -12.73
N ALA A 45 -2.91 6.67 -13.71
CA ALA A 45 -1.61 6.08 -13.90
C ALA A 45 -0.52 7.15 -14.14
N TYR A 46 -0.84 8.21 -14.89
CA TYR A 46 0.12 9.29 -15.15
C TYR A 46 0.45 10.05 -13.87
N ASN A 47 -0.58 10.52 -13.14
CA ASN A 47 -0.35 11.24 -11.90
C ASN A 47 0.41 10.39 -10.87
N ASN A 48 0.03 9.12 -10.70
CA ASN A 48 0.67 8.27 -9.71
C ASN A 48 2.10 7.84 -10.11
N TYR A 49 2.32 7.36 -11.32
CA TYR A 49 3.61 6.77 -11.72
C TYR A 49 4.59 7.81 -12.30
N MET A 50 4.10 8.85 -12.98
CA MET A 50 4.94 9.85 -13.66
C MET A 50 5.14 11.10 -12.79
N GLU A 51 4.06 11.76 -12.38
CA GLU A 51 4.15 13.03 -11.61
C GLU A 51 4.63 12.79 -10.18
N LYS A 52 4.01 11.84 -9.46
CA LYS A 52 4.34 11.55 -8.06
C LYS A 52 5.44 10.50 -7.89
N GLY A 53 5.79 9.78 -8.96
CA GLY A 53 6.79 8.69 -8.91
C GLY A 53 6.44 7.54 -7.95
N LEU A 54 5.18 7.39 -7.57
CA LEU A 54 4.73 6.31 -6.68
C LEU A 54 4.87 4.97 -7.38
N TRP A 55 5.24 3.92 -6.63
CA TRP A 55 5.32 2.55 -7.13
C TRP A 55 6.20 2.39 -8.39
N GLY A 56 7.15 3.30 -8.59
CA GLY A 56 8.03 3.36 -9.77
C GLY A 56 8.66 2.02 -10.17
N PRO A 57 9.19 1.18 -9.26
CA PRO A 57 9.76 -0.12 -9.65
C PRO A 57 8.76 -1.01 -10.40
N TYR A 58 7.49 -1.01 -9.99
CA TYR A 58 6.45 -1.83 -10.60
C TYR A 58 6.05 -1.29 -11.98
N ALA A 59 5.73 0.00 -12.06
CA ALA A 59 5.35 0.62 -13.33
C ALA A 59 6.49 0.64 -14.37
N ARG A 60 7.75 0.58 -13.90
CA ARG A 60 8.95 0.55 -14.74
C ARG A 60 9.37 -0.85 -15.18
N GLU A 61 8.98 -1.92 -14.49
CA GLU A 61 9.34 -3.30 -14.84
C GLU A 61 9.12 -3.60 -16.34
N PRO A 62 7.99 -3.22 -16.98
CA PRO A 62 7.77 -3.49 -18.41
C PRO A 62 8.72 -2.75 -19.35
N VAL A 63 9.34 -1.65 -18.89
CA VAL A 63 10.23 -0.78 -19.69
C VAL A 63 11.66 -0.76 -19.15
N GLU A 64 12.00 -1.60 -18.17
CA GLU A 64 13.31 -1.58 -17.52
C GLU A 64 14.44 -1.99 -18.48
N HIS A 65 14.12 -2.82 -19.47
CA HIS A 65 15.04 -3.28 -20.52
C HIS A 65 15.62 -2.13 -21.39
N TYR A 66 15.02 -0.94 -21.38
CA TYR A 66 15.60 0.25 -22.04
C TYR A 66 16.81 0.82 -21.31
N GLY A 67 17.02 0.48 -20.03
CA GLY A 67 18.19 0.90 -19.25
C GLY A 67 18.40 2.42 -19.27
N ALA A 68 19.60 2.86 -19.66
CA ALA A 68 19.95 4.28 -19.77
C ALA A 68 19.19 5.05 -20.85
N ASN A 69 18.59 4.34 -21.83
CA ASN A 69 17.80 4.94 -22.90
C ASN A 69 16.32 5.14 -22.50
N LEU A 70 15.93 4.83 -21.26
CA LEU A 70 14.57 4.99 -20.81
C LEU A 70 14.21 6.48 -20.66
N THR A 71 13.35 6.97 -21.56
CA THR A 71 12.83 8.35 -21.53
C THR A 71 11.41 8.42 -20.98
N GLU A 72 10.95 9.63 -20.65
CA GLU A 72 9.56 9.86 -20.21
C GLU A 72 8.55 9.55 -21.31
N GLU A 73 8.90 9.77 -22.57
CA GLU A 73 8.06 9.44 -23.73
C GLU A 73 7.87 7.92 -23.83
N ILE A 74 8.94 7.13 -23.64
CA ILE A 74 8.86 5.65 -23.65
C ILE A 74 7.94 5.16 -22.53
N LYS A 75 8.08 5.70 -21.32
CA LYS A 75 7.19 5.34 -20.19
C LYS A 75 5.74 5.69 -20.47
N THR A 76 5.50 6.90 -20.99
CA THR A 76 4.15 7.39 -21.32
C THR A 76 3.49 6.54 -22.39
N GLU A 77 4.21 6.23 -23.47
CA GLU A 77 3.72 5.36 -24.54
C GLU A 77 3.45 3.93 -24.06
N SER A 78 4.29 3.40 -23.17
CA SER A 78 4.07 2.09 -22.55
C SER A 78 2.79 2.09 -21.70
N LEU A 79 2.60 3.08 -20.83
CA LEU A 79 1.37 3.25 -20.04
C LEU A 79 0.13 3.37 -20.94
N LYS A 80 0.25 4.05 -22.08
CA LYS A 80 -0.85 4.17 -23.04
C LYS A 80 -1.23 2.85 -23.70
N LYS A 81 -0.27 1.98 -24.01
CA LYS A 81 -0.49 0.78 -24.86
C LYS A 81 -0.65 -0.52 -24.08
N ASP A 82 0.44 -1.07 -23.57
CA ASP A 82 0.54 -2.48 -23.15
C ASP A 82 0.99 -2.66 -21.71
N ASN A 83 1.48 -1.60 -21.05
CA ASN A 83 1.86 -1.68 -19.65
C ASN A 83 0.65 -2.05 -18.78
N PRO A 84 0.72 -3.10 -17.93
CA PRO A 84 -0.39 -3.48 -17.07
C PRO A 84 -0.80 -2.35 -16.11
N TYR A 85 0.13 -1.49 -15.71
CA TYR A 85 -0.11 -0.34 -14.84
C TYR A 85 -0.80 0.84 -15.55
N GLY A 86 -0.98 0.79 -16.87
CA GLY A 86 -1.77 1.78 -17.60
C GLY A 86 -3.29 1.52 -17.59
N ARG A 87 -3.72 0.34 -17.16
CA ARG A 87 -5.15 -0.05 -17.14
C ARG A 87 -5.89 0.69 -16.03
N CYS A 88 -7.14 1.07 -16.31
CA CYS A 88 -8.00 1.68 -15.32
C CYS A 88 -8.35 0.68 -14.21
N VAL A 89 -8.28 1.12 -12.95
CA VAL A 89 -8.52 0.28 -11.75
C VAL A 89 -9.95 -0.30 -11.68
N TRP A 90 -10.92 0.32 -12.34
CA TRP A 90 -12.31 -0.19 -12.42
C TRP A 90 -12.59 -1.03 -13.68
N HIS A 91 -11.68 -1.02 -14.66
CA HIS A 91 -11.84 -1.73 -15.93
C HIS A 91 -10.72 -2.74 -16.19
N CYS A 92 -9.99 -3.12 -15.14
CA CYS A 92 -9.04 -4.23 -15.17
C CYS A 92 -9.65 -5.48 -14.54
N ASP A 93 -8.97 -6.60 -14.76
CA ASP A 93 -9.22 -7.93 -14.23
C ASP A 93 -8.77 -8.08 -12.77
N ASN A 94 -8.92 -7.03 -11.95
CA ASN A 94 -8.53 -7.09 -10.54
C ASN A 94 -9.42 -8.06 -9.76
N ASN A 95 -8.80 -8.97 -9.01
CA ASN A 95 -9.46 -9.91 -8.11
C ASN A 95 -8.95 -9.82 -6.67
N VAL A 96 -8.10 -8.82 -6.38
CA VAL A 96 -7.53 -8.60 -5.05
C VAL A 96 -8.53 -7.83 -4.20
N ALA A 97 -8.71 -8.25 -2.94
CA ALA A 97 -9.55 -7.53 -1.99
C ALA A 97 -9.04 -6.09 -1.82
N ASP A 98 -9.95 -5.11 -1.84
CA ASP A 98 -9.61 -3.70 -1.58
C ASP A 98 -9.71 -3.33 -0.10
N ARG A 99 -10.28 -4.23 0.70
CA ARG A 99 -10.28 -4.18 2.16
C ARG A 99 -10.29 -5.59 2.72
N GLN A 100 -9.51 -5.80 3.77
CA GLN A 100 -9.45 -7.07 4.47
C GLN A 100 -9.04 -6.87 5.92
N THR A 101 -9.62 -7.64 6.81
CA THR A 101 -9.20 -7.78 8.21
C THR A 101 -8.96 -9.25 8.50
N VAL A 102 -7.78 -9.58 9.00
CA VAL A 102 -7.37 -10.93 9.36
C VAL A 102 -7.01 -10.97 10.83
N LEU A 103 -7.71 -11.82 11.57
CA LEU A 103 -7.40 -12.15 12.97
C LEU A 103 -6.69 -13.50 12.99
N VAL A 104 -5.58 -13.58 13.73
CA VAL A 104 -4.79 -14.80 13.89
C VAL A 104 -4.55 -15.03 15.38
N GLU A 105 -4.91 -16.21 15.86
CA GLU A 105 -4.57 -16.71 17.19
C GLU A 105 -3.38 -17.67 17.07
N PHE A 106 -2.41 -17.56 17.98
CA PHE A 106 -1.20 -18.38 18.00
C PHE A 106 -1.20 -19.34 19.20
N GLU A 107 -0.41 -20.42 19.13
CA GLU A 107 -0.33 -21.46 20.18
C GLU A 107 0.00 -20.94 21.59
N ASN A 108 0.72 -19.82 21.68
CA ASN A 108 1.11 -19.19 22.94
C ASN A 108 0.11 -18.13 23.44
N GLY A 109 -1.08 -18.02 22.81
CA GLY A 109 -2.11 -17.05 23.17
C GLY A 109 -1.93 -15.65 22.60
N VAL A 110 -0.87 -15.39 21.81
CA VAL A 110 -0.75 -14.13 21.07
C VAL A 110 -1.87 -14.03 20.03
N VAL A 111 -2.43 -12.82 19.88
CA VAL A 111 -3.41 -12.50 18.85
C VAL A 111 -2.82 -11.41 17.96
N ALA A 112 -2.87 -11.62 16.65
CA ALA A 112 -2.50 -10.62 15.65
C ALA A 112 -3.74 -10.17 14.87
N ASN A 113 -3.80 -8.87 14.58
CA ASN A 113 -4.80 -8.28 13.70
C ASN A 113 -4.09 -7.56 12.54
N LEU A 114 -4.38 -7.97 11.31
CA LEU A 114 -3.89 -7.34 10.11
C LEU A 114 -5.06 -6.67 9.39
N VAL A 115 -4.99 -5.36 9.22
CA VAL A 115 -6.01 -4.57 8.53
C VAL A 115 -5.39 -3.96 7.27
N PHE A 116 -6.03 -4.23 6.14
CA PHE A 116 -5.71 -3.65 4.84
C PHE A 116 -6.93 -2.88 4.32
N SER A 117 -6.73 -1.69 3.79
CA SER A 117 -7.78 -0.85 3.20
C SER A 117 -7.19 0.07 2.13
N SER A 118 -7.72 -0.02 0.91
CA SER A 118 -7.13 0.56 -0.30
C SER A 118 -7.63 1.96 -0.72
N PRO A 119 -8.72 2.57 -0.19
CA PRO A 119 -9.04 3.97 -0.48
C PRO A 119 -8.43 4.95 0.56
N ALA A 120 -7.32 4.59 1.22
CA ALA A 120 -6.74 5.40 2.29
C ALA A 120 -6.10 6.69 1.76
N SER A 121 -6.55 7.85 2.25
CA SER A 121 -6.00 9.16 1.87
C SER A 121 -4.55 9.39 2.33
N LYS A 122 -4.13 8.71 3.40
CA LYS A 122 -2.76 8.69 3.89
C LYS A 122 -2.20 7.27 3.71
N PRO A 123 -1.56 6.95 2.57
CA PRO A 123 -0.94 5.65 2.39
C PRO A 123 0.17 5.47 3.42
N CYS A 124 0.05 4.45 4.26
CA CYS A 124 0.98 4.17 5.32
C CYS A 124 0.86 2.71 5.75
N ARG A 125 1.94 2.17 6.30
CA ARG A 125 1.91 0.96 7.11
C ARG A 125 2.17 1.34 8.55
N THR A 126 1.25 0.97 9.43
CA THR A 126 1.40 1.17 10.86
C THR A 126 1.52 -0.19 11.56
N LEU A 127 2.17 -0.19 12.71
CA LEU A 127 2.35 -1.37 13.56
C LEU A 127 2.13 -0.96 15.00
N ARG A 128 1.43 -1.79 15.76
CA ARG A 128 1.38 -1.71 17.21
C ARG A 128 1.56 -3.10 17.80
N ILE A 129 2.55 -3.24 18.67
CA ILE A 129 2.81 -4.48 19.41
C ILE A 129 2.65 -4.13 20.88
N VAL A 130 1.78 -4.84 21.58
CA VAL A 130 1.58 -4.68 23.01
C VAL A 130 2.02 -5.97 23.69
N GLY A 131 2.98 -5.85 24.61
CA GLY A 131 3.45 -6.95 25.45
C GLY A 131 3.26 -6.63 26.93
N THR A 132 3.65 -7.57 27.78
CA THR A 132 3.50 -7.43 29.24
C THR A 132 4.45 -6.41 29.87
N LYS A 133 5.52 -6.02 29.17
CA LYS A 133 6.56 -5.09 29.65
C LYS A 133 6.57 -3.73 28.93
N GLY A 134 5.61 -3.50 28.04
CA GLY A 134 5.56 -2.29 27.22
C GLY A 134 4.98 -2.52 25.85
N GLU A 135 5.01 -1.45 25.06
CA GLU A 135 4.47 -1.43 23.72
C GLU A 135 5.44 -0.76 22.73
N ILE A 136 5.33 -1.19 21.49
CA ILE A 136 6.04 -0.65 20.34
C ILE A 136 4.99 -0.15 19.36
N GLU A 137 5.12 1.10 18.93
CA GLU A 137 4.31 1.70 17.89
C GLU A 137 5.20 2.17 16.75
N GLY A 138 4.76 1.96 15.53
CA GLY A 138 5.48 2.38 14.33
C GLY A 138 4.53 2.94 13.30
N ASN A 139 4.96 4.04 12.67
CA ASN A 139 4.36 4.61 11.48
C ASN A 139 5.45 4.72 10.42
N MET A 140 5.26 4.06 9.27
CA MET A 140 6.28 4.01 8.23
C MET A 140 6.68 5.38 7.69
N ASN A 141 5.84 6.41 7.86
CA ASN A 141 6.13 7.75 7.37
C ASN A 141 6.94 8.59 8.38
N ASP A 142 7.05 8.15 9.63
CA ASP A 142 7.66 8.94 10.71
C ASP A 142 9.19 8.72 10.82
N GLY A 143 9.69 7.56 10.34
CA GLY A 143 11.12 7.24 10.39
C GLY A 143 11.66 6.89 11.79
N TYR A 144 10.78 6.65 12.75
CA TYR A 144 11.14 6.17 14.08
C TYR A 144 10.08 5.21 14.63
N LEU A 145 10.48 4.41 15.63
CA LEU A 145 9.58 3.64 16.48
C LEU A 145 9.37 4.39 17.80
N VAL A 146 8.18 4.29 18.37
CA VAL A 146 7.87 4.74 19.72
C VAL A 146 7.86 3.52 20.64
N LEU A 147 8.68 3.54 21.68
CA LEU A 147 8.64 2.58 22.77
C LEU A 147 7.95 3.21 23.97
N ARG A 148 7.00 2.51 24.58
CA ARG A 148 6.43 2.88 25.88
C ARG A 148 6.62 1.75 26.87
N LYS A 149 6.92 2.08 28.13
CA LYS A 149 7.09 1.12 29.22
C LYS A 149 6.15 1.49 30.38
N PRO A 150 5.49 0.52 31.02
CA PRO A 150 4.76 0.78 32.26
C PRO A 150 5.76 1.19 33.34
N ASP A 151 5.50 2.31 33.98
CA ASP A 151 6.27 2.82 35.11
C ASP A 151 5.27 3.41 36.13
N LEU A 152 5.53 3.17 37.41
CA LEU A 152 4.60 3.49 38.50
C LEU A 152 4.65 4.96 38.92
N LYS A 153 5.66 5.71 38.46
CA LYS A 153 5.93 7.08 38.88
C LYS A 153 5.76 8.06 37.72
N GLU A 154 6.32 7.75 36.55
CA GLU A 154 6.34 8.67 35.40
C GLU A 154 6.18 7.91 34.07
N GLU A 155 5.45 8.49 33.12
CA GLU A 155 5.28 7.87 31.80
C GLU A 155 6.60 7.79 31.03
N TYR A 156 7.06 6.58 30.69
CA TYR A 156 8.26 6.39 29.88
C TYR A 156 7.91 6.29 28.39
N ILE A 157 8.45 7.21 27.60
CA ILE A 157 8.36 7.22 26.13
C ILE A 157 9.75 7.45 25.51
N GLU A 158 10.16 6.57 24.61
CA GLU A 158 11.41 6.69 23.85
C GLU A 158 11.13 6.65 22.34
N ARG A 159 11.81 7.48 21.57
CA ARG A 159 11.78 7.44 20.10
C ARG A 159 13.08 6.85 19.58
N ILE A 160 13.00 5.69 18.93
CA ILE A 160 14.16 5.05 18.30
C ILE A 160 14.13 5.37 16.82
N SER A 161 15.10 6.17 16.35
CA SER A 161 15.25 6.41 14.92
C SER A 161 15.56 5.11 14.19
N CYS A 162 14.72 4.77 13.21
CA CYS A 162 15.10 3.82 12.19
C CYS A 162 15.97 4.64 11.22
N GLY A 163 17.26 4.32 11.11
CA GLY A 163 18.22 5.10 10.30
C GLY A 163 17.70 5.46 8.90
N SER A 164 18.39 6.37 8.22
CA SER A 164 17.95 7.03 6.97
C SER A 164 17.58 6.05 5.83
N PHE A 165 16.38 5.50 5.86
CA PHE A 165 15.75 4.73 4.78
C PHE A 165 14.61 5.50 4.12
N LEU A 166 14.31 6.72 4.58
CA LEU A 166 13.13 7.51 4.19
C LEU A 166 13.44 8.94 3.72
N LYS A 167 14.64 9.22 3.21
CA LYS A 167 14.83 10.40 2.35
C LYS A 167 14.74 9.94 0.90
N ARG A 168 13.55 10.03 0.32
CA ARG A 168 13.34 10.13 -1.12
C ARG A 168 12.53 11.39 -1.37
#